data_AF-A0A8H6N6M1-F1
#
_entry.id   AF-A0A8H6N6M1-F1
#
_cell.length_a   1.000
_cell.length_b   1.000
_cell.length_c   1.000
_cell.angle_alpha   90.00
_cell.angle_beta   90.00
_cell.angle_gamma   90.00
#
_symmetry.space_group_name_H-M   'P 1'
#
loop_
_entity.id
_entity.type
_entity.pdbx_description
1 polymer ?
#
loop_
_entity_poly.entity_id
_entity_poly.type
_entity_poly.pdbx_seq_one_letter_code
_entity_poly.pdbx_strand_id
1 'polypeptide(L)'
;MSHCHDEHHDHGGHNHDEHDHSDDITPALQHSLYGHINFDEVTALNESQIGSARAVTKKTWAERLDSEPEVVSDADEQLLVNVPFTGQ
;
A
#
# COMPACT_ATOMS: atom_id res chain seq x y z
N MET A 1 54.59 11.25 35.83
CA MET A 1 53.25 11.34 36.44
C MET A 1 52.25 11.58 35.32
N SER A 2 51.12 10.88 35.38
CA SER A 2 49.97 10.91 34.46
C SER A 2 49.98 9.94 33.26
N HIS A 3 48.85 9.27 33.16
CA HIS A 3 48.51 8.00 32.51
C HIS A 3 47.56 8.27 31.33
N CYS A 4 47.67 7.51 30.24
CA CYS A 4 46.57 7.31 29.29
C CYS A 4 46.59 5.84 28.81
N HIS A 5 45.43 5.20 28.91
CA HIS A 5 45.16 3.78 28.64
C HIS A 5 45.42 3.41 27.17
N ASP A 6 46.27 2.40 27.00
CA ASP A 6 46.20 1.39 25.94
C ASP A 6 44.92 0.56 26.18
N GLU A 7 44.19 0.19 25.12
CA GLU A 7 43.30 -0.98 24.94
C GLU A 7 42.40 -0.75 23.71
N HIS A 8 42.90 -1.04 22.50
CA HIS A 8 42.11 -1.06 21.27
C HIS A 8 41.59 -2.49 21.05
N HIS A 9 40.41 -2.80 21.58
CA HIS A 9 39.77 -4.10 21.40
C HIS A 9 39.15 -4.21 19.99
N ASP A 10 39.75 -5.09 19.20
CA ASP A 10 39.22 -5.69 17.99
C ASP A 10 37.95 -6.49 18.31
N HIS A 11 36.82 -6.05 17.75
CA HIS A 11 35.58 -6.82 17.61
C HIS A 11 35.06 -6.47 16.20
N GLY A 12 35.09 -7.33 15.19
CA GLY A 12 34.92 -8.77 15.22
C GLY A 12 33.43 -9.10 15.00
N GLY A 13 33.00 -8.99 13.72
CA GLY A 13 31.85 -9.71 13.14
C GLY A 13 30.45 -9.46 13.70
N HIS A 14 29.46 -9.82 12.86
CA HIS A 14 28.03 -9.97 13.18
C HIS A 14 27.27 -8.64 13.25
N ASN A 15 26.17 -8.43 12.55
CA ASN A 15 25.37 -9.21 11.62
C ASN A 15 24.67 -8.15 10.75
N HIS A 16 24.48 -8.41 9.46
CA HIS A 16 23.46 -7.67 8.71
C HIS A 16 22.13 -8.09 9.33
N ASP A 17 21.65 -7.29 10.27
CA ASP A 17 20.30 -7.36 10.81
C ASP A 17 19.38 -7.25 9.59
N GLU A 18 18.85 -8.40 9.17
CA GLU A 18 17.74 -8.48 8.23
C GLU A 18 16.64 -7.62 8.82
N HIS A 19 16.53 -6.38 8.33
CA HIS A 19 15.38 -5.53 8.56
C HIS A 19 14.17 -6.22 7.92
N ASP A 20 13.59 -7.15 8.68
CA ASP A 20 12.33 -7.78 8.39
C ASP A 20 11.22 -6.73 8.52
N HIS A 21 10.94 -6.06 7.41
CA HIS A 21 9.83 -5.13 7.27
C HIS A 21 8.46 -5.83 7.28
N SER A 22 8.36 -7.09 7.72
CA SER A 22 7.06 -7.75 7.87
C SER A 22 6.13 -7.02 8.86
N ASP A 23 6.67 -6.21 9.79
CA ASP A 23 5.88 -5.41 10.73
C ASP A 23 5.36 -4.07 10.15
N ASP A 24 5.85 -3.63 8.98
CA ASP A 24 5.40 -2.38 8.32
C ASP A 24 4.01 -2.53 7.65
N ILE A 25 3.52 -3.76 7.49
CA ILE A 25 2.20 -4.05 6.89
C ILE A 25 1.06 -3.80 7.89
N THR A 26 1.31 -4.02 9.17
CA THR A 26 0.31 -4.01 10.25
C THR A 26 -0.35 -2.63 10.47
N PRO A 27 0.38 -1.49 10.45
CA PRO A 27 -0.21 -0.17 10.64
C PRO A 27 -1.08 0.30 9.46
N ALA A 28 -0.70 -0.04 8.22
CA ALA A 28 -1.41 0.43 7.02
C ALA A 28 -2.81 -0.19 6.89
N LEU A 29 -2.99 -1.42 7.36
CA LEU A 29 -4.29 -2.09 7.37
C LEU A 29 -5.24 -1.50 8.43
N GLN A 30 -4.69 -1.04 9.56
CA GLN A 30 -5.45 -0.49 10.69
C GLN A 30 -6.13 0.86 10.36
N HIS A 31 -5.57 1.62 9.41
CA HIS A 31 -6.14 2.90 8.95
C HIS A 31 -6.78 2.79 7.56
N SER A 32 -7.07 1.57 7.09
CA SER A 32 -7.66 1.38 5.78
C SER A 32 -9.11 1.90 5.74
N LEU A 33 -9.36 2.89 4.89
CA LEU A 33 -10.71 3.40 4.62
C LEU A 33 -11.55 2.38 3.83
N TYR A 34 -10.97 1.26 3.41
CA TYR A 34 -11.62 0.23 2.61
C TYR A 34 -12.95 -0.25 3.21
N GLY A 35 -13.01 -0.43 4.53
CA GLY A 35 -14.25 -0.82 5.23
C GLY A 35 -15.36 0.25 5.22
N HIS A 36 -15.02 1.50 4.89
CA HIS A 36 -15.93 2.64 4.88
C HIS A 36 -16.29 3.09 3.45
N ILE A 37 -15.87 2.35 2.41
CA ILE A 37 -16.20 2.69 1.02
C ILE A 37 -17.58 2.13 0.68
N ASN A 38 -18.48 2.97 0.14
CA ASN A 38 -19.68 2.47 -0.51
C ASN A 38 -19.35 1.99 -1.93
N PHE A 39 -18.95 0.72 -2.04
CA PHE A 39 -18.58 0.15 -3.34
C PHE A 39 -19.73 0.13 -4.34
N ASP A 40 -21.01 0.21 -3.94
CA ASP A 40 -22.13 0.19 -4.89
C ASP A 40 -22.29 1.49 -5.66
N GLU A 41 -21.91 2.61 -5.03
CA GLU A 41 -22.01 3.96 -5.58
C GLU A 41 -20.68 4.46 -6.18
N VAL A 42 -19.66 3.60 -6.28
CA VAL A 42 -18.42 3.94 -6.99
C VAL A 42 -18.73 4.11 -8.47
N THR A 43 -18.44 5.29 -8.99
CA THR A 43 -18.61 5.63 -10.41
C THR A 43 -17.28 6.08 -11.00
N ALA A 44 -17.09 5.82 -12.30
CA ALA A 44 -15.94 6.34 -13.02
C ALA A 44 -16.37 6.97 -14.34
N LEU A 45 -15.66 8.04 -14.72
CA LEU A 45 -15.72 8.65 -16.03
C LEU A 45 -14.50 8.22 -16.83
N ASN A 46 -14.69 8.07 -18.14
CA ASN A 46 -13.70 7.58 -19.12
C ASN A 46 -13.30 6.09 -18.95
N GLU A 47 -14.04 5.28 -18.18
CA GLU A 47 -13.82 3.82 -18.17
C GLU A 47 -14.40 3.16 -19.44
N SER A 48 -13.64 2.26 -20.06
CA SER A 48 -14.06 1.51 -21.26
C SER A 48 -15.16 0.50 -20.96
N GLN A 49 -15.14 -0.07 -19.76
CA GLN A 49 -16.16 -0.98 -19.27
C GLN A 49 -16.81 -0.39 -18.03
N ILE A 50 -18.14 -0.19 -18.10
CA ILE A 50 -18.95 0.29 -16.98
C ILE A 50 -18.75 -0.63 -15.78
N GLY A 51 -18.33 -0.07 -14.65
CA GLY A 51 -18.11 -0.78 -13.40
C GLY A 51 -16.75 -1.47 -13.27
N SER A 52 -15.81 -1.26 -14.20
CA SER A 52 -14.44 -1.78 -14.08
C SER A 52 -13.68 -1.07 -12.96
N ALA A 53 -13.82 0.25 -12.83
CA ALA A 53 -13.24 1.00 -11.69
C ALA A 53 -13.81 0.54 -10.34
N ARG A 54 -15.12 0.23 -10.31
CA ARG A 54 -15.78 -0.36 -9.15
C ARG A 54 -15.18 -1.73 -8.79
N ALA A 55 -14.91 -2.58 -9.78
CA ALA A 55 -14.30 -3.89 -9.56
C ALA A 55 -12.87 -3.76 -9.03
N VAL A 56 -12.06 -2.86 -9.59
CA VAL A 56 -10.70 -2.55 -9.11
C VAL A 56 -10.71 -2.01 -7.70
N THR A 57 -11.65 -1.13 -7.35
CA THR A 57 -11.74 -0.53 -6.01
C THR A 57 -12.07 -1.57 -4.93
N LYS A 58 -12.72 -2.69 -5.30
CA LYS A 58 -12.99 -3.84 -4.42
C LYS A 58 -11.80 -4.78 -4.23
N LYS A 59 -10.62 -4.49 -4.80
CA LYS A 59 -9.42 -5.27 -4.52
C LYS A 59 -9.01 -5.04 -3.07
N THR A 60 -8.85 -6.14 -2.34
CA THR A 60 -8.27 -6.08 -1.01
C THR A 60 -6.77 -5.80 -1.09
N TRP A 61 -6.16 -5.46 0.04
CA TRP A 61 -4.70 -5.30 0.12
C TRP A 61 -3.93 -6.55 -0.33
N ALA A 62 -4.48 -7.75 -0.11
CA ALA A 62 -3.87 -9.00 -0.54
C ALA A 62 -3.85 -9.14 -2.07
N GLU A 63 -4.91 -8.66 -2.73
CA GLU A 63 -5.13 -8.76 -4.18
C GLU A 63 -4.53 -7.56 -4.94
N ARG A 64 -3.81 -6.65 -4.25
CA ARG A 64 -3.28 -5.42 -4.86
C ARG A 64 -2.30 -5.66 -6.01
N LEU A 65 -1.66 -6.83 -6.04
CA LEU A 65 -0.71 -7.23 -7.07
C LEU A 65 -1.37 -8.06 -8.18
N ASP A 66 -2.65 -8.42 -8.03
CA ASP A 66 -3.36 -9.15 -9.07
C ASP A 66 -3.59 -8.25 -10.27
N SER A 67 -3.35 -8.77 -11.46
CA SER A 67 -3.59 -8.04 -12.71
C SER A 67 -5.08 -7.82 -12.96
N GLU A 68 -5.94 -8.71 -12.45
CA GLU A 68 -7.38 -8.65 -12.63
C GLU A 68 -8.09 -8.42 -11.29
N PRO A 69 -9.21 -7.68 -11.26
CA PRO A 69 -9.77 -6.87 -12.34
C PRO A 69 -8.88 -5.67 -12.72
N GLU A 70 -8.94 -5.21 -13.96
CA GLU A 70 -8.28 -3.97 -14.42
C GLU A 70 -9.31 -2.91 -14.84
N VAL A 71 -8.88 -1.65 -14.88
CA VAL A 71 -9.65 -0.53 -15.42
C VAL A 71 -8.88 0.05 -16.60
N VAL A 72 -9.53 0.08 -17.76
CA VAL A 72 -8.96 0.61 -18.99
C VAL A 72 -9.70 1.89 -19.34
N SER A 73 -8.95 2.91 -19.75
CA SER A 73 -9.56 4.15 -20.25
C SER A 73 -10.05 3.98 -21.68
N ASP A 74 -11.24 4.51 -21.98
CA ASP A 74 -11.83 4.48 -23.32
C ASP A 74 -11.38 5.64 -24.22
N ALA A 75 -10.91 6.73 -23.61
CA ALA A 75 -10.69 7.99 -24.32
C ALA A 75 -9.21 8.41 -24.31
N ASP A 76 -8.70 8.77 -23.13
CA ASP A 76 -7.39 9.39 -22.95
C ASP A 76 -6.66 8.77 -21.74
N GLU A 77 -5.46 9.25 -21.44
CA GLU A 77 -4.65 8.80 -20.29
C GLU A 77 -5.24 9.19 -18.91
N GLN A 78 -6.45 9.78 -18.88
CA GLN A 78 -7.10 10.30 -17.69
C GLN A 78 -8.39 9.52 -17.36
N LEU A 79 -8.43 8.98 -16.15
CA LEU A 79 -9.60 8.37 -15.53
C LEU A 79 -10.02 9.20 -14.31
N LEU A 80 -11.32 9.46 -14.17
CA LEU A 80 -11.88 10.09 -12.98
C LEU A 80 -12.73 9.08 -12.23
N VAL A 81 -12.37 8.77 -10.98
CA VAL A 81 -13.12 7.82 -10.14
C VAL A 81 -13.68 8.56 -8.93
N ASN A 82 -15.00 8.47 -8.75
CA ASN A 82 -15.70 8.95 -7.57
C ASN A 82 -15.92 7.79 -6.59
N VAL A 83 -15.30 7.89 -5.41
CA VAL A 83 -15.37 6.87 -4.36
C VAL A 83 -16.12 7.46 -3.15
N PRO A 84 -17.43 7.20 -3.02
CA PRO A 84 -18.20 7.66 -1.88
C PRO A 84 -17.87 6.84 -0.63
N PHE A 85 -17.77 7.51 0.52
CA PHE A 85 -17.55 6.88 1.81
C PHE A 85 -18.84 6.87 2.63
N THR A 86 -19.12 5.74 3.28
CA THR A 86 -20.13 5.61 4.31
C THR A 86 -19.55 6.20 5.60
N GLY A 87 -19.80 7.48 5.86
CA GLY A 87 -19.21 8.18 7.01
C GLY A 87 -19.50 7.46 8.34
N GLN A 88 -18.49 6.81 8.90
CA GLN A 88 -18.40 6.37 10.29
C GLN A 88 -16.94 6.29 10.73
#